data_AF-A0A2E9USY3-F1
#
_entry.id   AF-A0A2E9USY3-F1
#
_cell.length_a   1.000
_cell.length_b   1.000
_cell.length_c   1.000
_cell.angle_alpha   90.00
_cell.angle_beta   90.00
_cell.angle_gamma   90.00
#
_symmetry.space_group_name_H-M   'P 1'
#
loop_
_entity.id
_entity.type
_entity.pdbx_description
1 polymer ?
#
loop_
_entity_poly.entity_id
_entity_poly.type
_entity_poly.pdbx_seq_one_letter_code
_entity_poly.pdbx_strand_id
1 'polypeptide(L)'
;RERFRESFGDRVDELTDAEFLDAWVYTIFPNFMPWGAFNRIFYRFRPNGDNHESCIFEIFYLSPFSGKRPPPATETKLGPEDPWTDAIELEKLAMVAEQDTFNMQRVHQGLKVLRRDGILLSRYQEAIVRWRQDLLQDYVEKGPM
;
A
#
# COMPACT_ATOMS: atom_id res chain seq x y z
N ARG A 1 3.51 13.43 19.71
CA ARG A 1 3.79 14.69 18.99
C ARG A 1 5.29 14.92 18.83
N GLU A 2 6.08 14.91 19.91
CA GLU A 2 7.55 15.16 19.86
C GLU A 2 8.31 14.34 18.79
N ARG A 3 8.06 13.03 18.71
CA ARG A 3 8.63 12.15 17.66
C ARG A 3 8.45 12.68 16.22
N PHE A 4 7.33 13.34 15.93
CA PHE A 4 7.02 13.83 14.57
C PHE A 4 7.53 15.25 14.31
N ARG A 5 7.96 15.98 15.35
CA ARG A 5 8.46 17.36 15.22
C ARG A 5 9.72 17.41 14.34
N GLU A 6 10.56 16.37 14.37
CA GLU A 6 11.72 16.27 13.48
C GLU A 6 11.37 16.27 11.99
N SER A 7 10.24 15.67 11.61
CA SER A 7 9.83 15.57 10.21
C SER A 7 8.89 16.69 9.76
N PHE A 8 8.07 17.22 10.67
CA PHE A 8 6.98 18.14 10.33
C PHE A 8 7.10 19.52 10.99
N GLY A 9 8.08 19.73 11.86
CA GLY A 9 8.30 20.98 12.59
C GLY A 9 7.14 21.33 13.51
N ASP A 10 6.90 22.63 13.69
CA ASP A 10 5.89 23.14 14.63
C ASP A 10 4.45 22.91 14.16
N ARG A 11 4.25 22.50 12.90
CA ARG A 11 2.92 22.13 12.37
C ARG A 11 2.29 20.95 13.13
N VAL A 12 3.08 20.18 13.86
CA VAL A 12 2.59 19.10 14.72
C VAL A 12 1.65 19.62 15.82
N ASP A 13 1.77 20.88 16.22
CA ASP A 13 0.92 21.49 17.26
C ASP A 13 -0.44 21.96 16.72
N GLU A 14 -0.58 22.10 15.40
CA GLU A 14 -1.83 22.49 14.73
C GLU A 14 -2.79 21.31 14.52
N LEU A 15 -2.34 20.09 14.81
CA LEU A 15 -3.08 18.87 14.50
C LEU A 15 -4.08 18.48 15.56
N THR A 16 -5.19 17.93 15.09
CA THR A 16 -6.13 17.23 15.96
C THR A 16 -5.55 15.90 16.44
N ASP A 17 -6.02 15.41 17.58
CA ASP A 17 -5.64 14.08 18.05
C ASP A 17 -6.10 12.97 17.08
N ALA A 18 -7.20 13.21 16.35
CA ALA A 18 -7.67 12.31 15.31
C ALA A 18 -6.63 12.17 14.19
N GLU A 19 -6.11 13.27 13.65
CA GLU A 19 -5.05 13.22 12.62
C GLU A 19 -3.74 12.60 13.15
N PHE A 20 -3.52 12.63 14.46
CA PHE A 20 -2.33 12.07 15.08
C PHE A 20 -2.43 10.57 15.37
N LEU A 21 -3.64 10.08 15.70
CA LEU A 21 -3.88 8.71 16.13
C LEU A 21 -4.47 7.82 15.04
N ASP A 22 -5.22 8.41 14.10
CA ASP A 22 -6.01 7.63 13.17
C ASP A 22 -5.15 7.13 12.00
N ALA A 23 -5.40 5.88 11.61
CA ALA A 23 -4.65 5.17 10.59
C ALA A 23 -5.36 5.29 9.24
N TRP A 24 -5.44 6.52 8.72
CA TRP A 24 -6.09 6.74 7.42
C TRP A 24 -5.26 6.14 6.29
N VAL A 25 -5.87 5.27 5.50
CA VAL A 25 -5.29 4.75 4.26
C VAL A 25 -6.21 5.15 3.13
N TYR A 26 -5.70 5.95 2.21
CA TYR A 26 -6.44 6.30 1.00
C TYR A 26 -6.18 5.25 -0.08
N THR A 27 -7.19 4.93 -0.88
CA THR A 27 -7.02 4.11 -2.08
C THR A 27 -7.21 5.00 -3.30
N ILE A 28 -6.12 5.26 -4.02
CA ILE A 28 -6.13 6.03 -5.26
C ILE A 28 -6.05 5.04 -6.41
N PHE A 29 -7.17 4.90 -7.14
CA PHE A 29 -7.26 4.06 -8.32
C PHE A 29 -6.26 4.55 -9.40
N PRO A 30 -5.51 3.66 -10.06
CA PRO A 30 -5.67 2.19 -10.03
C PRO A 30 -4.87 1.47 -8.93
N ASN A 31 -3.81 2.07 -8.41
CA ASN A 31 -2.79 1.29 -7.71
C ASN A 31 -1.90 2.03 -6.71
N PHE A 32 -2.34 3.15 -6.18
CA PHE A 32 -1.55 3.94 -5.24
C PHE A 32 -2.31 4.09 -3.92
N MET A 33 -1.66 3.81 -2.79
CA MET A 33 -2.29 3.86 -1.47
C MET A 33 -1.42 4.65 -0.50
N PRO A 34 -1.59 5.99 -0.44
CA PRO A 34 -0.89 6.81 0.53
C PRO A 34 -1.55 6.67 1.90
N TRP A 35 -0.72 6.56 2.94
CA TRP A 35 -1.22 6.77 4.29
C TRP A 35 -1.42 8.25 4.53
N GLY A 36 -2.54 8.56 5.17
CA GLY A 36 -2.97 9.92 5.47
C GLY A 36 -2.29 10.53 6.68
N ALA A 37 -2.61 11.80 6.87
CA ALA A 37 -2.14 12.61 7.98
C ALA A 37 -0.60 12.60 8.08
N PHE A 38 -0.06 12.13 9.20
CA PHE A 38 1.38 12.23 9.52
C PHE A 38 2.14 10.94 9.25
N ASN A 39 1.46 9.93 8.71
CA ASN A 39 2.11 8.71 8.31
C ASN A 39 2.81 8.92 6.96
N ARG A 40 4.06 8.47 6.89
CA ARG A 40 4.94 8.68 5.75
C ARG A 40 4.91 7.51 4.77
N ILE A 41 4.12 6.47 5.05
CA ILE A 41 4.08 5.24 4.28
C ILE A 41 3.25 5.43 3.02
N PHE A 42 3.79 4.97 1.90
CA PHE A 42 3.10 4.92 0.62
C PHE A 42 3.27 3.53 0.01
N TYR A 43 2.17 2.98 -0.49
CA TYR A 43 2.16 1.71 -1.21
C TYR A 43 1.84 1.95 -2.67
N ARG A 44 2.50 1.20 -3.56
CA ARG A 44 2.15 1.15 -4.98
C ARG A 44 2.20 -0.28 -5.49
N PHE A 45 1.18 -0.68 -6.26
CA PHE A 45 1.03 -2.04 -6.78
C PHE A 45 1.03 -2.03 -8.31
N ARG A 46 2.13 -2.40 -8.94
CA ARG A 46 2.24 -2.33 -10.41
C ARG A 46 2.06 -3.71 -11.03
N PRO A 47 1.42 -3.81 -12.20
CA PRO A 47 1.53 -5.01 -13.02
C PRO A 47 3.00 -5.33 -13.29
N ASN A 48 3.35 -6.63 -13.26
CA ASN A 48 4.67 -7.08 -13.67
C ASN A 48 4.63 -7.52 -15.14
N GLY A 49 4.61 -6.53 -16.03
CA GLY A 49 4.27 -6.74 -17.45
C GLY A 49 2.85 -7.29 -17.59
N ASP A 50 2.67 -8.23 -18.52
CA ASP A 50 1.39 -8.90 -18.78
C ASP A 50 1.19 -10.16 -17.91
N ASN A 51 2.08 -10.40 -16.94
CA ASN A 51 1.99 -11.57 -16.08
C ASN A 51 0.94 -11.37 -14.98
N HIS A 52 -0.27 -11.90 -15.19
CA HIS A 52 -1.37 -11.87 -14.21
C HIS A 52 -1.08 -12.65 -12.92
N GLU A 53 0.01 -13.42 -12.86
CA GLU A 53 0.45 -14.19 -11.68
C GLU A 53 1.35 -13.39 -10.74
N SER A 54 1.75 -12.16 -11.11
CA SER A 54 2.67 -11.37 -10.29
C SER A 54 2.41 -9.88 -10.40
N CYS A 55 2.80 -9.16 -9.34
CA CYS A 55 2.83 -7.71 -9.32
C CYS A 55 4.12 -7.24 -8.65
N ILE A 56 4.46 -5.97 -8.86
CA ILE A 56 5.52 -5.28 -8.13
C ILE A 56 4.84 -4.52 -7.00
N PHE A 57 5.16 -4.89 -5.76
CA PHE A 57 4.69 -4.19 -4.57
C PHE A 57 5.81 -3.29 -4.04
N GLU A 58 5.60 -1.97 -4.13
CA GLU A 58 6.54 -0.97 -3.67
C GLU A 58 6.05 -0.37 -2.35
N ILE A 59 6.94 -0.32 -1.36
CA ILE A 59 6.76 0.42 -0.12
C ILE A 59 7.82 1.52 -0.08
N PHE A 60 7.40 2.76 0.09
CA PHE A 60 8.34 3.88 0.21
C PHE A 60 7.86 4.91 1.21
N TYR A 61 8.82 5.63 1.78
CA TYR A 61 8.56 6.73 2.70
C TYR A 61 8.64 8.07 1.99
N LEU A 62 7.55 8.84 2.00
CA LEU A 62 7.57 10.24 1.57
C LEU A 62 7.41 11.14 2.78
N SER A 63 8.37 12.06 2.94
CA SER A 63 8.34 13.10 3.96
C SER A 63 8.37 14.48 3.30
N PRO A 64 7.74 15.49 3.91
CA PRO A 64 8.00 16.87 3.51
C PRO A 64 9.48 17.21 3.73
N PHE A 65 9.99 18.16 2.95
CA PHE A 65 11.34 18.72 3.15
C PHE A 65 11.28 20.24 3.07
N SER A 66 12.18 20.90 3.78
CA SER A 66 12.42 22.35 3.69
C SER A 66 13.80 22.63 3.12
N GLY A 67 13.91 23.68 2.29
CA GLY A 67 15.19 24.05 1.68
C GLY A 67 15.55 23.17 0.47
N LYS A 68 16.79 22.67 0.42
CA LYS A 68 17.27 21.89 -0.73
C LYS A 68 16.68 20.48 -0.71
N ARG A 69 16.06 20.07 -1.83
CA ARG A 69 15.53 18.71 -2.01
C ARG A 69 16.65 17.67 -1.82
N PRO A 70 16.46 16.65 -0.97
CA PRO A 70 17.41 15.56 -0.83
C PRO A 70 17.50 14.73 -2.13
N PRO A 71 18.62 14.05 -2.38
CA PRO A 71 18.68 13.08 -3.48
C PRO A 71 17.62 11.98 -3.29
N PRO A 72 17.20 11.30 -4.38
CA PRO A 72 16.32 10.14 -4.28
C PRO A 72 16.89 9.08 -3.34
N ALA A 73 16.01 8.39 -2.61
CA ALA A 73 16.42 7.26 -1.79
C ALA A 73 16.95 6.11 -2.66
N THR A 74 17.92 5.36 -2.14
CA THR A 74 18.37 4.12 -2.76
C THR A 74 17.26 3.08 -2.68
N GLU A 75 17.02 2.38 -3.79
CA GLU A 75 16.01 1.32 -3.88
C GLU A 75 16.64 -0.02 -3.47
N THR A 76 16.01 -0.71 -2.50
CA THR A 76 16.28 -2.12 -2.22
C THR A 76 15.27 -2.97 -2.98
N LYS A 77 15.75 -3.90 -3.81
CA LYS A 77 14.90 -4.82 -4.57
C LYS A 77 14.92 -6.19 -3.92
N LEU A 78 13.74 -6.69 -3.59
CA LEU A 78 13.53 -8.04 -3.07
C LEU A 78 12.88 -8.90 -4.14
N GLY A 79 13.33 -10.14 -4.25
CA GLY A 79 12.67 -11.20 -5.00
C GLY A 79 11.48 -11.80 -4.23
N PRO A 80 10.66 -12.65 -4.87
CA PRO A 80 9.47 -13.24 -4.24
C PRO A 80 9.73 -14.13 -3.02
N GLU A 81 10.95 -14.67 -2.90
CA GLU A 81 11.37 -15.56 -1.80
C GLU A 81 12.31 -14.84 -0.81
N ASP A 82 12.68 -13.59 -1.09
CA ASP A 82 13.53 -12.81 -0.19
C ASP A 82 12.66 -12.27 0.95
N PRO A 83 13.12 -12.39 2.21
CA PRO A 83 12.35 -11.89 3.34
C PRO A 83 12.27 -10.37 3.31
N TRP A 84 11.13 -9.81 3.68
CA TRP A 84 10.94 -8.35 3.74
C TRP A 84 11.90 -7.67 4.71
N THR A 85 12.42 -8.40 5.69
CA THR A 85 13.38 -7.90 6.67
C THR A 85 14.75 -7.58 6.08
N ASP A 86 15.06 -8.05 4.86
CA ASP A 86 16.29 -7.66 4.16
C ASP A 86 16.26 -6.20 3.70
N ALA A 87 15.06 -5.61 3.54
CA ALA A 87 14.86 -4.17 3.39
C ALA A 87 14.86 -3.48 4.77
N ILE A 88 16.06 -3.31 5.34
CA ILE A 88 16.28 -2.76 6.69
C ILE A 88 15.62 -1.39 6.92
N GLU A 89 15.47 -0.59 5.86
CA GLU A 89 14.84 0.72 5.85
C GLU A 89 13.35 0.68 6.24
N LEU A 90 12.70 -0.47 6.10
CA LEU A 90 11.29 -0.64 6.47
C LEU A 90 11.12 -0.85 7.98
N GLU A 91 12.18 -1.11 8.73
CA GLU A 91 12.14 -1.34 10.17
C GLU A 91 11.05 -2.38 10.54
N LYS A 92 10.13 -2.03 11.45
CA LYS A 92 9.03 -2.92 11.88
C LYS A 92 8.00 -3.18 10.79
N LEU A 93 7.91 -2.33 9.77
CA LEU A 93 6.96 -2.50 8.67
C LEU A 93 7.29 -3.73 7.83
N ALA A 94 8.57 -4.12 7.75
CA ALA A 94 8.98 -5.34 7.08
C ALA A 94 8.26 -6.58 7.63
N MET A 95 8.11 -6.68 8.95
CA MET A 95 7.40 -7.81 9.58
C MET A 95 5.91 -7.85 9.25
N VAL A 96 5.29 -6.68 9.02
CA VAL A 96 3.89 -6.59 8.61
C VAL A 96 3.75 -6.98 7.15
N ALA A 97 4.64 -6.45 6.29
CA ALA A 97 4.67 -6.81 4.88
C ALA A 97 4.87 -8.33 4.69
N GLU A 98 5.74 -8.95 5.49
CA GLU A 98 5.94 -10.40 5.52
C GLU A 98 4.63 -11.17 5.76
N GLN A 99 3.86 -10.76 6.77
CA GLN A 99 2.58 -11.38 7.11
C GLN A 99 1.53 -11.19 6.02
N ASP A 100 1.45 -9.98 5.46
CA ASP A 100 0.51 -9.66 4.41
C ASP A 100 0.82 -10.47 3.14
N THR A 101 2.08 -10.50 2.70
CA THR A 101 2.46 -11.23 1.48
C THR A 101 2.34 -12.73 1.64
N PHE A 102 2.62 -13.27 2.82
CA PHE A 102 2.38 -14.68 3.14
C PHE A 102 0.90 -15.06 2.96
N ASN A 103 -0.02 -14.21 3.42
CA ASN A 103 -1.45 -14.44 3.29
C ASN A 103 -1.94 -14.25 1.84
N MET A 104 -1.49 -13.20 1.14
CA MET A 104 -1.90 -12.91 -0.23
C MET A 104 -1.60 -14.06 -1.19
N GLN A 105 -0.43 -14.70 -1.07
CA GLN A 105 -0.08 -15.85 -1.89
C GLN A 105 -1.09 -17.00 -1.71
N ARG A 106 -1.53 -17.26 -0.48
CA ARG A 106 -2.52 -18.32 -0.19
C ARG A 106 -3.90 -17.99 -0.75
N VAL A 107 -4.32 -16.72 -0.64
CA VAL A 107 -5.56 -16.23 -1.28
C VAL A 107 -5.48 -16.44 -2.79
N HIS A 108 -4.39 -16.04 -3.43
CA HIS A 108 -4.19 -16.20 -4.87
C HIS A 108 -4.28 -17.67 -5.32
N GLN A 109 -3.62 -18.59 -4.61
CA GLN A 109 -3.74 -20.03 -4.91
C GLN A 109 -5.17 -20.55 -4.75
N GLY A 110 -5.89 -20.09 -3.72
CA GLY A 110 -7.30 -20.45 -3.49
C GLY A 110 -8.22 -19.96 -4.62
N LEU A 111 -8.00 -18.75 -5.12
CA LEU A 111 -8.78 -18.17 -6.22
C LEU A 111 -8.68 -18.97 -7.52
N LYS A 112 -7.50 -19.54 -7.81
CA LYS A 112 -7.29 -20.36 -9.02
C LYS A 112 -8.10 -21.64 -9.06
N VAL A 113 -8.38 -22.21 -7.90
CA VAL A 113 -9.10 -23.48 -7.76
C VAL A 113 -10.55 -23.31 -7.30
N LEU A 114 -11.00 -22.06 -7.14
CA LEU A 114 -12.34 -21.73 -6.70
C LEU A 114 -13.35 -22.19 -7.77
N ARG A 115 -14.28 -23.05 -7.36
CA ARG A 115 -15.30 -23.62 -8.27
C ARG A 115 -16.57 -22.78 -8.41
N ARG A 116 -16.60 -21.64 -7.74
CA ARG A 116 -17.74 -20.72 -7.71
C ARG A 116 -17.38 -19.50 -8.57
N ASP A 117 -18.39 -18.92 -9.20
CA ASP A 117 -18.30 -17.61 -9.82
C ASP A 117 -18.10 -16.52 -8.74
N GLY A 118 -16.86 -16.06 -8.62
CA GLY A 118 -16.45 -14.98 -7.72
C GLY A 118 -16.39 -15.36 -6.23
N ILE A 119 -15.92 -14.39 -5.44
CA ILE A 119 -15.75 -14.52 -3.98
C ILE A 119 -16.95 -13.94 -3.21
N LEU A 120 -17.16 -14.45 -1.99
CA LEU A 120 -18.08 -13.85 -1.03
C LEU A 120 -17.35 -12.78 -0.22
N LEU A 121 -17.88 -11.57 -0.23
CA LEU A 121 -17.38 -10.45 0.57
C LEU A 121 -18.40 -10.04 1.63
N SER A 122 -17.89 -9.69 2.80
CA SER A 122 -18.62 -9.02 3.88
C SER A 122 -19.24 -7.72 3.38
N ARG A 123 -20.46 -7.44 3.84
CA ARG A 123 -21.20 -6.25 3.44
C ARG A 123 -20.50 -4.95 3.85
N TYR A 124 -19.98 -4.91 5.07
CA TYR A 124 -19.42 -3.70 5.68
C TYR A 124 -17.88 -3.68 5.62
N GLN A 125 -17.22 -4.71 6.14
CA GLN A 125 -15.76 -4.72 6.29
C GLN A 125 -15.01 -4.74 4.95
N GLU A 126 -15.62 -5.30 3.90
CA GLU A 126 -14.98 -5.46 2.59
C GLU A 126 -15.65 -4.59 1.51
N ALA A 127 -16.33 -3.52 1.92
CA ALA A 127 -16.97 -2.59 0.99
C ALA A 127 -15.95 -1.94 0.04
N ILE A 128 -14.76 -1.59 0.53
CA ILE A 128 -13.68 -0.99 -0.29
C ILE A 128 -13.15 -1.99 -1.33
N VAL A 129 -12.99 -3.27 -0.96
CA VAL A 129 -12.55 -4.32 -1.89
C VAL A 129 -13.55 -4.47 -3.02
N ARG A 130 -14.85 -4.50 -2.70
CA ARG A 130 -15.93 -4.60 -3.69
C ARG A 130 -15.96 -3.40 -4.62
N TRP A 131 -15.99 -2.19 -4.06
CA TRP A 131 -15.96 -0.93 -4.83
C TRP A 131 -14.76 -0.89 -5.80
N ARG A 132 -13.58 -1.34 -5.35
CA ARG A 132 -12.38 -1.38 -6.20
C ARG A 132 -12.52 -2.35 -7.37
N GLN A 133 -13.11 -3.53 -7.15
CA GLN A 133 -13.35 -4.51 -8.22
C GLN A 133 -14.40 -4.00 -9.21
N ASP A 134 -15.49 -3.38 -8.73
CA ASP A 134 -16.52 -2.76 -9.58
C ASP A 134 -15.89 -1.66 -10.47
N LEU A 135 -15.06 -0.78 -9.88
CA LEU A 135 -14.37 0.27 -10.65
C LEU A 135 -13.39 -0.30 -11.67
N LEU A 136 -12.66 -1.37 -11.33
CA LEU A 136 -11.76 -2.03 -12.28
C LEU A 136 -12.54 -2.61 -13.46
N GLN A 137 -13.66 -3.28 -13.19
CA GLN A 137 -14.54 -3.85 -14.20
C GLN A 137 -15.04 -2.76 -15.17
N ASP A 138 -15.51 -1.61 -14.64
CA ASP A 138 -15.96 -0.48 -15.46
C ASP A 138 -14.88 0.02 -16.44
N TYR A 139 -13.61 0.02 -16.03
CA TYR A 139 -12.50 0.42 -16.90
C TYR A 139 -12.14 -0.67 -17.91
N VAL A 140 -12.21 -1.95 -17.53
CA VAL A 140 -11.97 -3.08 -18.45
C VAL A 140 -13.04 -3.11 -19.54
N GLU A 141 -14.31 -2.90 -19.19
CA GLU A 141 -15.44 -2.90 -20.13
C GLU A 141 -15.39 -1.75 -21.13
N LYS A 142 -14.84 -0.60 -20.75
CA LYS A 142 -14.61 0.53 -21.67
C LYS A 142 -13.59 0.21 -22.76
N GLY A 143 -12.70 -0.75 -22.52
CA GLY A 143 -11.60 -1.06 -23.41
C GLY A 143 -10.49 0.01 -23.41
N PRO A 144 -9.46 -0.15 -24.27
CA PRO A 144 -8.39 0.83 -24.40
C PRO A 144 -8.94 2.17 -24.92
N MET A 145 -8.44 3.28 -24.34
CA MET A 145 -8.68 4.64 -24.86
C MET A 145 -7.83 4.95 -26.08
#